data_AF-A0A4R0TLZ1-F1
#
_entry.id   AF-A0A4R0TLZ1-F1
#
_cell.length_a   1.000
_cell.length_b   1.000
_cell.length_c   1.000
_cell.angle_alpha   90.00
_cell.angle_beta   90.00
_cell.angle_gamma   90.00
#
_symmetry.space_group_name_H-M   'P 1'
#
loop_
_entity.id
_entity.type
_entity.pdbx_description
1 polymer ?
#
loop_
_entity_poly.entity_id
_entity_poly.type
_entity_poly.pdbx_seq_one_letter_code
_entity_poly.pdbx_strand_id
1 'polypeptide(L)'
;MALTIEEQHETNDLDHDILTTREVTFICGHKRVYEEISACQKSWMERCQRCPNCQYKRDKAYVEKLSAEINSPELLEMWLKETPSY
;
A
#
# COMPACT_ATOMS: atom_id res chain seq x y z
N MET A 1 14.17 38.42 -2.60
CA MET A 1 14.21 38.32 -4.08
C MET A 1 13.25 37.22 -4.46
N ALA A 2 12.19 37.54 -5.19
CA ALA A 2 11.25 36.54 -5.68
C ALA A 2 11.84 35.93 -6.95
N LEU A 3 12.01 34.60 -6.95
CA LEU A 3 12.49 33.84 -8.10
C LEU A 3 11.48 33.96 -9.25
N THR A 4 11.96 34.07 -10.48
CA THR A 4 11.09 34.13 -11.66
C THR A 4 10.49 32.75 -11.95
N ILE A 5 9.36 32.71 -12.67
CA ILE A 5 8.56 31.48 -12.92
C ILE A 5 9.38 30.38 -13.61
N GLU A 6 10.43 30.74 -14.34
CA GLU A 6 11.34 29.80 -14.99
C GLU A 6 12.29 29.12 -13.99
N GLU A 7 12.82 29.85 -13.01
CA GLU A 7 13.66 29.31 -11.92
C GLU A 7 12.86 28.40 -10.96
N GLN A 8 11.55 28.62 -10.83
CA GLN A 8 10.66 27.73 -10.06
C GLN A 8 10.38 26.39 -10.75
N HIS A 9 10.42 26.33 -12.08
CA HIS A 9 10.25 25.06 -12.79
C HIS A 9 11.53 24.21 -12.72
N GLU A 10 12.71 24.80 -12.89
CA GLU A 10 13.99 24.07 -12.80
C GLU A 10 14.25 23.49 -11.38
N THR A 11 13.80 24.20 -10.34
CA THR A 11 13.91 23.70 -8.96
C THR A 11 12.87 22.63 -8.61
N ASN A 12 11.68 22.68 -9.21
CA ASN A 12 10.66 21.64 -9.04
C ASN A 12 11.11 20.31 -9.65
N ASP A 13 11.70 20.30 -10.85
CA ASP A 13 12.13 19.05 -11.49
C ASP A 13 13.27 18.35 -10.72
N LEU A 14 14.14 19.11 -10.05
CA LEU A 14 15.23 18.53 -9.25
C LEU A 14 14.74 17.79 -7.99
N ASP A 15 13.67 18.25 -7.33
CA ASP A 15 13.13 17.63 -6.11
C ASP A 15 12.43 16.28 -6.40
N HIS A 16 11.98 16.06 -7.64
CA HIS A 16 11.31 14.82 -8.04
C HIS A 16 12.22 13.59 -8.00
N ASP A 17 13.53 13.78 -8.20
CA ASP A 17 14.52 12.70 -8.28
C ASP A 17 15.45 12.60 -7.05
N ILE A 18 15.48 13.62 -6.19
CA ILE A 18 16.27 13.57 -4.95
C ILE A 18 15.63 12.57 -3.99
N LEU A 19 16.37 11.53 -3.60
CA LEU A 19 15.99 10.63 -2.51
C LEU A 19 16.37 11.27 -1.17
N THR A 20 15.38 11.50 -0.30
CA THR A 20 15.62 12.00 1.05
C THR A 20 14.52 11.54 2.00
N THR A 21 14.70 11.85 3.28
CA THR A 21 13.69 11.57 4.31
C THR A 21 12.49 12.48 4.12
N ARG A 22 11.30 11.90 3.91
CA ARG A 22 10.06 12.65 3.71
C ARG A 22 8.93 12.11 4.59
N GLU A 23 8.15 13.03 5.17
CA GLU A 23 6.88 12.68 5.82
C GLU A 23 5.79 12.51 4.76
N VAL A 24 5.10 11.37 4.79
CA VAL A 24 3.97 10.98 3.95
C VAL A 24 2.69 11.04 4.78
N THR A 25 1.70 11.79 4.33
CA THR A 25 0.35 11.82 4.92
C THR A 25 -0.62 11.00 4.05
N PHE A 26 -1.02 9.83 4.54
CA PHE A 26 -1.94 8.96 3.83
C PHE A 26 -3.37 9.50 3.84
N ILE A 27 -4.20 9.08 2.88
CA ILE A 27 -5.63 9.47 2.77
C ILE A 27 -6.42 9.31 4.08
N CYS A 28 -6.10 8.30 4.88
CA CYS A 28 -6.72 8.06 6.18
C CYS A 28 -6.28 9.02 7.30
N GLY A 29 -5.44 10.01 7.00
CA GLY A 29 -4.90 10.99 7.95
C GLY A 29 -3.65 10.52 8.72
N HIS A 30 -3.28 9.25 8.63
CA HIS A 30 -2.06 8.76 9.25
C HIS A 30 -0.82 9.34 8.58
N LYS A 31 0.18 9.69 9.39
CA LYS A 31 1.47 10.19 8.95
C LYS A 31 2.56 9.17 9.23
N ARG A 32 3.48 9.00 8.29
CA ARG A 32 4.71 8.20 8.48
C ARG A 32 5.89 8.89 7.82
N VAL A 33 7.06 8.73 8.41
CA VAL A 33 8.32 9.17 7.82
C VAL A 33 8.92 7.98 7.07
N TYR A 34 9.33 8.24 5.83
CA TYR A 34 10.07 7.28 5.00
C TYR A 34 11.42 7.88 4.65
N GLU A 35 12.45 7.06 4.73
CA GLU A 35 13.81 7.42 4.33
C GLU A 35 14.00 7.08 2.84
N GLU A 36 14.87 7.84 2.17
CA GLU A 36 15.30 7.58 0.78
C GLU A 36 14.15 7.46 -0.24
N ILE A 37 13.07 8.22 -0.07
CA ILE A 37 12.00 8.29 -1.07
C ILE A 37 12.05 9.60 -1.81
N SER A 38 11.67 9.62 -3.09
CA SER A 38 11.57 10.82 -3.93
C SER A 38 10.26 11.59 -3.70
N ALA A 39 10.17 12.84 -4.18
CA ALA A 39 8.91 13.58 -4.10
C ALA A 39 7.78 12.91 -4.91
N CYS A 40 8.13 12.29 -6.05
CA CYS A 40 7.19 11.49 -6.85
C CYS A 40 6.67 10.28 -6.06
N GLN A 41 7.56 9.53 -5.40
CA GLN A 41 7.17 8.39 -4.56
C GLN A 41 6.27 8.83 -3.41
N LYS A 42 6.62 9.90 -2.69
CA LYS A 42 5.74 10.50 -1.66
C LYS A 42 4.35 10.79 -2.24
N SER A 43 4.31 11.52 -3.36
CA SER A 43 3.06 11.94 -3.99
C SER A 43 2.17 10.76 -4.40
N TRP A 44 2.77 9.68 -4.91
CA TRP A 44 2.07 8.43 -5.20
C TRP A 44 1.55 7.75 -3.93
N MET A 45 2.37 7.65 -2.87
CA MET A 45 1.97 7.02 -1.60
C MET A 45 0.79 7.76 -0.96
N GLU A 46 0.81 9.10 -0.94
CA GLU A 46 -0.26 9.94 -0.38
C GLU A 46 -1.58 9.80 -1.14
N ARG A 47 -1.54 9.60 -2.47
CA ARG A 47 -2.76 9.51 -3.31
C ARG A 47 -3.27 8.10 -3.56
N CYS A 48 -2.40 7.10 -3.55
CA CYS A 48 -2.72 5.78 -4.07
C CYS A 48 -2.57 4.67 -3.03
N GLN A 49 -1.71 4.85 -2.03
CA GLN A 49 -1.41 3.80 -1.07
C GLN A 49 -2.26 3.93 0.20
N ARG A 50 -2.71 2.80 0.74
CA ARG A 50 -3.28 2.74 2.09
C ARG A 50 -2.12 2.77 3.09
N CYS A 51 -2.32 3.42 4.23
CA CYS A 51 -1.34 3.31 5.30
C CYS A 51 -1.18 1.82 5.73
N PRO A 52 -0.01 1.43 6.28
CA PRO A 52 0.25 0.04 6.64
C PRO A 52 -0.82 -0.60 7.55
N ASN A 53 -1.38 0.17 8.49
CA ASN A 53 -2.42 -0.33 9.39
C ASN A 53 -3.75 -0.59 8.66
N CYS A 54 -4.17 0.32 7.78
CA CYS A 54 -5.37 0.15 6.97
C CYS A 54 -5.20 -0.99 5.96
N GLN A 55 -4.00 -1.16 5.41
CA GLN A 55 -3.66 -2.28 4.54
C GLN A 55 -3.75 -3.60 5.31
N TYR A 56 -3.11 -3.71 6.48
CA TYR A 56 -3.16 -4.90 7.32
C TYR A 56 -4.59 -5.32 7.67
N LYS A 57 -5.44 -4.36 8.09
CA LYS A 57 -6.85 -4.66 8.41
C LYS A 57 -7.63 -5.25 7.23
N ARG A 58 -7.43 -4.70 6.03
CA ARG A 58 -8.06 -5.21 4.80
C ARG A 58 -7.53 -6.61 4.47
N ASP A 59 -6.22 -6.77 4.49
CA ASP A 59 -5.56 -8.01 4.07
C ASP A 59 -5.90 -9.15 5.04
N LYS A 60 -5.95 -8.86 6.34
CA LYS A 60 -6.42 -9.80 7.36
C LYS A 60 -7.85 -10.28 7.09
N ALA A 61 -8.79 -9.36 6.83
CA ALA A 61 -10.18 -9.73 6.56
C ALA A 61 -10.31 -10.58 5.27
N TYR A 62 -9.50 -10.28 4.26
CA TYR A 62 -9.46 -11.08 3.02
C TYR A 62 -8.91 -12.49 3.27
N VAL A 63 -7.81 -12.60 4.02
CA VAL A 63 -7.22 -13.90 4.39
C VAL A 63 -8.17 -14.72 5.25
N GLU A 64 -8.85 -14.10 6.23
CA GLU A 64 -9.84 -14.78 7.08
C GLU A 64 -11.01 -15.32 6.24
N LYS A 65 -11.50 -14.55 5.27
CA LYS A 65 -12.55 -14.98 4.35
C LYS A 65 -12.09 -16.18 3.50
N LEU A 66 -10.92 -16.08 2.87
CA LEU A 66 -10.37 -17.18 2.07
C LEU A 66 -10.14 -18.44 2.91
N SER A 67 -9.64 -18.28 4.13
CA SER A 67 -9.44 -19.40 5.05
C SER A 67 -10.76 -20.10 5.38
N ALA A 68 -11.82 -19.35 5.64
CA ALA A 68 -13.15 -19.91 5.90
C ALA A 68 -13.72 -20.66 4.68
N GLU A 69 -13.51 -20.13 3.47
CA GLU A 69 -13.94 -20.79 2.23
C GLU A 69 -13.18 -22.10 1.99
N ILE A 70 -11.84 -22.09 2.11
CA ILE A 70 -10.99 -23.28 1.89
C ILE A 70 -11.28 -24.36 2.93
N ASN A 71 -11.48 -23.98 4.19
CA ASN A 71 -11.77 -24.91 5.28
C ASN A 71 -13.28 -25.15 5.47
N SER A 72 -14.10 -24.85 4.46
CA SER A 72 -15.54 -25.05 4.55
C SER A 72 -15.87 -26.54 4.70
N PRO A 73 -16.82 -26.91 5.58
CA PRO A 73 -17.26 -28.30 5.76
C PRO A 73 -17.73 -28.93 4.45
N GLU A 74 -18.36 -28.15 3.58
CA GLU A 74 -18.87 -28.61 2.29
C GLU A 74 -17.74 -29.06 1.36
N LEU A 75 -16.66 -28.27 1.26
CA LEU A 75 -15.48 -28.67 0.48
C LEU A 75 -14.78 -29.87 1.11
N LEU A 76 -14.70 -29.94 2.43
CA LEU A 76 -14.13 -31.09 3.13
C LEU A 76 -14.91 -32.37 2.85
N GLU A 77 -16.25 -32.31 2.93
CA GLU A 77 -17.12 -33.44 2.61
C GLU A 77 -17.01 -33.87 1.15
N MET A 78 -16.94 -32.93 0.21
CA MET A 78 -16.70 -33.24 -1.20
C MET A 78 -15.37 -33.95 -1.38
N TRP A 79 -14.30 -33.44 -0.74
CA TRP A 79 -12.98 -34.03 -0.83
C TRP A 79 -12.96 -35.46 -0.28
N LEU A 80 -13.56 -35.69 0.89
CA LEU A 80 -13.67 -37.01 1.51
C LEU A 80 -14.48 -38.03 0.68
N LYS A 81 -15.50 -37.58 -0.07
CA LYS A 81 -16.30 -38.44 -0.96
C LYS A 81 -15.52 -38.89 -2.20
N GLU A 82 -14.70 -38.00 -2.76
CA GLU A 82 -13.93 -38.24 -3.98
C GLU A 82 -12.57 -38.91 -3.72
N THR A 83 -12.04 -38.83 -2.49
CA THR A 83 -10.82 -39.55 -2.11
C THR A 83 -11.12 -41.03 -1.88
N PRO A 84 -10.43 -41.96 -2.58
CA PRO A 84 -10.55 -43.38 -2.30
C PRO A 84 -10.11 -43.66 -0.86
N SER A 85 -10.99 -44.25 -0.06
CA SER A 85 -10.61 -44.84 1.22
C SER A 85 -9.66 -46.01 0.94
N TYR A 86 -8.43 -45.93 1.45
CA TYR A 86 -7.47 -47.04 1.44
C TYR A 86 -7.98 -48.24 2.25
#